data_AF-A0A1I2QHV5-F1
#
_entry.id   AF-A0A1I2QHV5-F1
#
_cell.length_a   1.000
_cell.length_b   1.000
_cell.length_c   1.000
_cell.angle_alpha   90.00
_cell.angle_beta   90.00
_cell.angle_gamma   90.00
#
_symmetry.space_group_name_H-M   'P 1'
#
loop_
_entity.id
_entity.type
_entity.pdbx_description
1 polymer ?
#
loop_
_entity_poly.entity_id
_entity_poly.type
_entity_poly.pdbx_seq_one_letter_code
_entity_poly.pdbx_strand_id
1 'polypeptide(L)' 'MSIPAPSSPVWTRLASGGLSRIQTSHLGTQMLIKRLELSPAPPAAKAAEIYNYFAKWERSLANEVAQLARL' A
#
# COMPACT_ATOMS: atom_id res chain seq x y z
N MET A 1 -7.76 -5.07 -12.49
CA MET A 1 -6.33 -4.71 -12.68
C MET A 1 -5.57 -5.43 -11.59
N SER A 2 -4.61 -6.28 -11.96
CA SER A 2 -3.94 -7.15 -11.00
C SER A 2 -2.98 -6.36 -10.11
N ILE A 3 -2.97 -6.68 -8.81
CA ILE A 3 -1.95 -6.19 -7.89
C ILE A 3 -0.53 -6.53 -8.38
N PRO A 4 0.44 -5.61 -8.23
CA PRO A 4 1.85 -5.88 -8.52
C PRO A 4 2.37 -7.07 -7.71
N ALA A 5 3.29 -7.84 -8.28
CA ALA A 5 3.94 -8.95 -7.58
C ALA A 5 4.56 -8.47 -6.24
N PRO A 6 4.60 -9.32 -5.20
CA PRO A 6 5.15 -8.95 -3.88
C PRO A 6 6.64 -8.57 -3.93
N SER A 7 7.37 -9.05 -4.94
CA SER A 7 8.77 -8.69 -5.21
C SER A 7 8.94 -7.33 -5.92
N SER A 8 7.85 -6.67 -6.29
CA SER A 8 7.91 -5.39 -6.99
C SER A 8 8.44 -4.28 -6.06
N PRO A 9 9.37 -3.43 -6.53
CA PRO A 9 9.92 -2.33 -5.73
C PRO A 9 8.89 -1.27 -5.37
N VAL A 10 7.69 -1.29 -5.99
CA VAL A 10 6.58 -0.40 -5.65
C VAL A 10 6.21 -0.50 -4.17
N TRP A 11 6.19 -1.72 -3.60
CA TRP A 11 5.81 -1.93 -2.20
C TRP A 11 6.81 -1.31 -1.22
N THR A 12 8.10 -1.36 -1.56
CA THR A 12 9.15 -0.70 -0.78
C THR A 12 9.03 0.83 -0.89
N ARG A 13 8.79 1.36 -2.09
CA ARG A 13 8.57 2.81 -2.28
C ARG A 13 7.37 3.32 -1.51
N LEU A 14 6.29 2.55 -1.47
CA LEU A 14 5.11 2.83 -0.68
C LEU A 14 5.43 2.87 0.82
N ALA A 15 6.15 1.86 1.31
CA ALA A 15 6.60 1.78 2.70
C ALA A 15 7.54 2.91 3.12
N SER A 16 8.33 3.46 2.17
CA SER A 16 9.25 4.58 2.40
C SER A 16 8.60 5.97 2.35
N GLY A 17 7.28 6.06 2.13
CA GLY A 17 6.55 7.34 2.10
C GLY A 17 5.72 7.57 0.84
N GLY A 18 5.73 6.63 -0.13
CA GLY A 18 4.87 6.69 -1.32
C GLY A 18 3.38 6.52 -0.99
N LEU A 19 3.04 5.90 0.15
CA LEU A 19 1.66 5.72 0.61
C LEU A 19 0.88 7.03 0.76
N SER A 20 1.54 8.11 1.18
CA SER A 20 0.90 9.42 1.34
C SER A 20 0.52 10.08 0.01
N ARG A 21 1.01 9.55 -1.12
CA ARG A 21 0.66 10.01 -2.48
C ARG A 21 -0.57 9.30 -3.05
N ILE A 22 -1.00 8.19 -2.44
CA ILE A 22 -2.20 7.48 -2.88
C ILE A 22 -3.42 8.28 -2.45
N GLN A 23 -4.23 8.69 -3.41
CA GLN A 23 -5.54 9.28 -3.12
C GLN A 23 -6.51 8.14 -2.84
N THR A 24 -6.85 7.98 -1.56
CA THR A 24 -7.78 6.94 -1.11
C THR A 24 -8.96 7.56 -0.35
N SER A 25 -10.18 7.17 -0.74
CA SER A 25 -11.40 7.49 0.00
C SER A 25 -11.74 6.40 1.03
N HIS A 26 -10.98 5.31 1.06
CA HIS A 26 -11.17 4.22 2.01
C HIS A 26 -10.55 4.56 3.36
N LEU A 27 -11.41 4.78 4.36
CA LEU A 27 -10.99 5.04 5.74
C LEU A 27 -10.02 3.96 6.27
N GLY A 28 -10.25 2.69 5.93
CA GLY A 28 -9.37 1.60 6.31
C GLY A 28 -7.93 1.77 5.80
N THR A 29 -7.77 2.27 4.58
CA THR A 29 -6.47 2.54 3.97
C THR A 29 -5.82 3.77 4.61
N GLN A 30 -6.60 4.82 4.91
CA GLN A 30 -6.09 6.00 5.64
C GLN A 30 -5.59 5.63 7.03
N MET A 31 -6.33 4.78 7.76
CA MET A 31 -5.92 4.27 9.07
C MET A 31 -4.68 3.38 8.98
N LEU A 32 -4.60 2.52 7.95
CA LEU A 32 -3.40 1.71 7.68
C LEU A 32 -2.17 2.59 7.44
N ILE A 33 -2.30 3.63 6.59
CA ILE A 33 -1.23 4.59 6.30
C ILE A 33 -0.75 5.23 7.60
N LYS A 34 -1.66 5.78 8.40
CA LYS A 34 -1.33 6.41 9.68
C LYS A 34 -0.64 5.44 10.65
N ARG A 35 -1.12 4.20 10.73
CA ARG A 35 -0.52 3.15 11.55
C ARG A 35 0.91 2.81 11.08
N LEU A 36 1.13 2.73 9.76
CA LEU A 36 2.43 2.45 9.18
C LEU A 36 3.41 3.63 9.32
N GLU A 37 2.92 4.87 9.27
CA GLU A 37 3.72 6.07 9.55
C GLU A 37 4.25 6.05 11.00
N LEU A 38 3.41 5.67 11.96
CA LEU A 38 3.77 5.59 13.38
C LEU A 38 4.57 4.33 13.75
N SER A 39 4.54 3.30 12.90
CA SER A 39 5.17 2.02 13.20
C SER A 39 6.70 2.11 13.10
N PRO A 40 7.46 1.63 14.11
CA PRO A 40 8.91 1.54 14.05
C PRO A 40 9.41 0.34 13.21
N ALA A 41 8.50 -0.41 12.57
CA ALA A 41 8.85 -1.59 11.80
C ALA A 41 9.79 -1.25 10.61
N PRO A 42 10.68 -2.18 10.21
CA PRO A 42 11.53 -1.97 9.05
C PRO A 42 10.70 -1.84 7.76
N PRO A 43 11.18 -1.10 6.75
CA PRO A 43 10.46 -0.88 5.49
C PRO A 43 10.05 -2.17 4.77
N ALA A 44 10.85 -3.24 4.89
CA ALA A 44 10.53 -4.55 4.32
C ALA A 44 9.29 -5.19 4.97
N ALA A 45 9.13 -5.08 6.30
CA ALA A 45 7.96 -5.59 7.01
C ALA A 45 6.71 -4.77 6.65
N LYS A 46 6.85 -3.44 6.55
CA LYS A 46 5.77 -2.55 6.09
C LYS A 46 5.34 -2.90 4.66
N ALA A 47 6.28 -3.12 3.74
CA ALA A 47 6.00 -3.50 2.36
C ALA A 47 5.19 -4.81 2.26
N ALA A 48 5.56 -5.84 3.03
CA ALA A 48 4.83 -7.09 3.08
C ALA A 48 3.40 -6.92 3.64
N GLU A 49 3.24 -6.09 4.67
CA GLU A 49 1.93 -5.78 5.25
C GLU A 49 1.02 -5.03 4.27
N ILE A 50 1.56 -4.03 3.57
CA ILE A 50 0.85 -3.28 2.53
C ILE A 50 0.38 -4.25 1.44
N TYR A 51 1.28 -5.09 0.91
CA TYR A 51 0.93 -6.10 -0.08
C TYR A 51 -0.22 -6.99 0.40
N ASN A 52 -0.14 -7.54 1.61
CA ASN A 52 -1.18 -8.41 2.17
C ASN A 52 -2.54 -7.68 2.31
N TYR A 53 -2.51 -6.41 2.70
CA TYR A 53 -3.72 -5.60 2.77
C TYR A 53 -4.35 -5.38 1.41
N PHE A 54 -3.56 -4.97 0.42
CA PHE A 54 -4.04 -4.73 -0.95
C PHE A 54 -4.49 -6.03 -1.64
N ALA A 55 -3.82 -7.16 -1.40
CA ALA A 55 -4.23 -8.46 -1.90
C ALA A 55 -5.56 -8.92 -1.28
N LYS A 56 -5.76 -8.69 0.02
CA LYS A 56 -7.02 -9.03 0.70
C LYS A 56 -8.19 -8.18 0.21
N TRP A 57 -7.94 -6.91 -0.08
CA TRP A 57 -8.97 -5.92 -0.43
C TRP A 57 -8.94 -5.50 -1.90
N GLU A 58 -8.36 -6.31 -2.79
CA GLU A 58 -8.15 -5.97 -4.21
C GLU A 58 -9.43 -5.45 -4.90
N ARG A 59 -10.57 -6.10 -4.62
CA ARG A 59 -11.87 -5.74 -5.21
C ARG A 59 -12.37 -4.37 -4.75
N SER A 60 -12.13 -4.02 -3.49
CA SER A 60 -12.57 -2.74 -2.93
C SER A 60 -11.59 -1.62 -3.26
N LEU A 61 -10.29 -1.93 -3.34
CA LEU A 61 -9.20 -0.98 -3.57
C LEU A 61 -8.79 -0.89 -5.05
N ALA A 62 -9.68 -1.25 -5.98
CA ALA A 62 -9.36 -1.28 -7.40
C ALA A 62 -8.84 0.07 -7.92
N ASN A 63 -9.32 1.18 -7.35
CA ASN A 63 -8.91 2.53 -7.71
C ASN A 63 -7.49 2.87 -7.20
N GLU A 64 -7.16 2.47 -5.98
CA GLU A 64 -5.83 2.61 -5.41
C GLU A 64 -4.83 1.70 -6.11
N VAL A 65 -5.21 0.45 -6.43
CA VAL A 65 -4.37 -0.47 -7.21
C VAL A 65 -4.07 0.09 -8.61
N ALA A 66 -5.04 0.77 -9.24
CA ALA A 66 -4.80 1.47 -10.50
C ALA A 66 -3.81 2.64 -10.35
N GLN A 67 -3.78 3.32 -9.20
CA GLN A 67 -2.78 4.35 -8.90
C GLN A 67 -1.40 3.75 -8.65
N LEU A 68 -1.30 2.56 -8.04
CA LEU A 68 -0.04 1.85 -7.85
C LEU A 68 0.69 1.57 -9.17
N ALA A 69 -0.06 1.28 -10.22
CA ALA A 69 0.50 1.06 -11.55
C ALA A 69 1.11 2.33 -12.19
N ARG A 70 0.86 3.51 -11.61
CA ARG A 70 1.34 4.81 -12.11
C ARG A 70 2.49 5.41 -11.27
N LEU A 71 2.90 4.76 -10.18
CA LEU A 71 3.94 5.19 -9.22
C LEU A 71 5.29 4.48 -9.47
#